data_AF-X1PC39-F1
#
_entry.id   AF-X1PC39-F1
#
_cell.length_a   1.000
_cell.length_b   1.000
_cell.length_c   1.000
_cell.angle_alpha   90.00
_cell.angle_beta   90.00
_cell.angle_gamma   90.00
#
_symmetry.space_group_name_H-M   'P 1'
#
loop_
_entity.id
_entity.type
_entity.pdbx_description
1 polymer ?
#
loop_
_entity_poly.entity_id
_entity_poly.type
_entity_poly.pdbx_seq_one_letter_code
_entity_poly.pdbx_strand_id
1 'polypeptide(L)'
;VWDIISFAKKRNILFGVRGSAAACIVLYCLGITAVDPIENKLVFERFLNLERQELPDIDLDFQDDRRDEVIAYVSQKYGQDHVAQIITFGTLGARAAIRDVGRALGMPYGDVDRVARLVPYSPTMTLTRALDENNELKNIYSEDAVVRNLVDSARRVEGVARHASTHAAGVVISREPLTKYVPLQGGSKVNGQESVMTQFSMGDIARIGLLKMDFLGLANLTILGKAKEIIYQNHGVDIDLYNIPMDDA
;
A
#
# COMPACT_ATOMS: atom_id res chain seq x y z
N VAL A 1 -12.89 -12.04 -7.03
CA VAL A 1 -11.72 -11.82 -7.90
C VAL A 1 -12.09 -11.78 -9.38
N TRP A 2 -12.46 -12.90 -10.03
CA TRP A 2 -12.78 -12.93 -11.46
C TRP A 2 -13.76 -11.83 -11.91
N ASP A 3 -14.81 -11.64 -11.14
CA ASP A 3 -15.83 -10.63 -11.40
C ASP A 3 -15.29 -9.19 -11.41
N ILE A 4 -14.36 -8.87 -10.51
CA ILE A 4 -13.69 -7.56 -10.42
C ILE A 4 -12.84 -7.33 -11.67
N ILE A 5 -12.09 -8.34 -12.10
CA ILE A 5 -11.30 -8.28 -13.33
C ILE A 5 -12.21 -8.19 -14.56
N SER A 6 -13.32 -8.91 -14.59
CA SER A 6 -14.32 -8.80 -15.67
C SER A 6 -14.87 -7.38 -15.78
N PHE A 7 -15.16 -6.73 -14.65
CA PHE A 7 -15.54 -5.32 -14.62
C PHE A 7 -14.44 -4.40 -15.17
N ALA A 8 -13.19 -4.58 -14.69
CA ALA A 8 -12.05 -3.79 -15.15
C ALA A 8 -11.86 -3.90 -16.68
N LYS A 9 -11.90 -5.13 -17.21
CA LYS A 9 -11.85 -5.39 -18.66
C LYS A 9 -12.97 -4.67 -19.43
N LYS A 10 -14.22 -4.80 -18.98
CA LYS A 10 -15.38 -4.15 -19.63
C LYS A 10 -15.29 -2.62 -19.62
N ARG A 11 -14.61 -2.04 -18.62
CA ARG A 11 -14.40 -0.60 -18.48
C ARG A 11 -13.07 -0.11 -19.06
N ASN A 12 -12.33 -0.99 -19.74
CA ASN A 12 -10.99 -0.71 -20.26
C ASN A 12 -10.05 -0.14 -19.19
N ILE A 13 -10.17 -0.62 -17.95
CA ILE A 13 -9.24 -0.28 -16.87
C ILE A 13 -8.07 -1.26 -16.97
N LEU A 14 -6.87 -0.74 -17.18
CA LEU A 14 -5.67 -1.59 -17.18
C LEU A 14 -5.42 -2.13 -15.77
N PHE A 15 -5.05 -3.40 -15.70
CA PHE A 15 -4.83 -4.09 -14.44
C PHE A 15 -3.65 -5.05 -14.56
N GLY A 16 -3.13 -5.46 -13.40
CA GLY A 16 -2.09 -6.48 -13.27
C GLY A 16 -2.35 -7.34 -12.05
N VAL A 17 -1.66 -8.48 -11.99
CA VAL A 17 -1.66 -9.37 -10.81
C VAL A 17 -0.22 -9.51 -10.34
N ARG A 18 -0.01 -9.35 -9.04
CA ARG A 18 1.31 -9.49 -8.41
C ARG A 18 1.39 -10.71 -7.50
N GLY A 19 2.61 -10.94 -7.03
CA GLY A 19 2.88 -11.98 -6.06
C GLY A 19 2.75 -13.38 -6.65
N SER A 20 2.47 -14.34 -5.77
CA SER A 20 2.38 -15.74 -6.15
C SER A 20 1.17 -16.06 -7.01
N ALA A 21 0.14 -15.20 -7.03
CA ALA A 21 -1.05 -15.39 -7.86
C ALA A 21 -0.73 -15.53 -9.37
N ALA A 22 0.36 -14.92 -9.86
CA ALA A 22 0.81 -15.09 -11.24
C ALA A 22 1.21 -16.54 -11.59
N ALA A 23 1.55 -17.37 -10.59
CA ALA A 23 1.91 -18.77 -10.78
C ALA A 23 0.68 -19.71 -10.95
N CYS A 24 -0.53 -19.17 -10.84
CA CYS A 24 -1.76 -19.97 -10.88
C CYS A 24 -2.31 -20.11 -12.31
N ILE A 25 -2.23 -21.31 -12.86
CA ILE A 25 -2.77 -21.62 -14.20
C ILE A 25 -4.28 -21.37 -14.30
N VAL A 26 -5.04 -21.59 -13.22
CA VAL A 26 -6.47 -21.30 -13.21
C VAL A 26 -6.73 -19.80 -13.35
N LEU A 27 -5.93 -18.95 -12.70
CA LEU A 27 -6.03 -17.50 -12.85
C LEU A 27 -5.65 -17.06 -14.27
N TYR A 28 -4.66 -17.71 -14.90
CA TYR A 28 -4.31 -17.48 -16.29
C TYR A 28 -5.47 -17.86 -17.24
N CYS A 29 -6.04 -19.06 -17.11
CA CYS A 29 -7.17 -19.51 -17.94
C CYS A 29 -8.44 -18.65 -17.76
N LEU A 30 -8.65 -18.10 -16.56
CA LEU A 30 -9.75 -17.16 -16.29
C LEU A 30 -9.46 -15.73 -16.79
N GLY A 31 -8.28 -15.50 -17.35
CA GLY A 31 -7.80 -14.20 -17.80
C GLY A 31 -7.64 -13.19 -16.67
N ILE A 32 -7.42 -13.66 -15.44
CA ILE A 32 -7.12 -12.82 -14.27
C ILE A 32 -5.66 -12.38 -14.30
N THR A 33 -4.74 -13.24 -14.75
CA THR A 33 -3.36 -12.88 -15.08
C THR A 33 -3.11 -13.11 -16.57
N ALA A 34 -2.24 -12.30 -17.18
CA ALA A 34 -1.78 -12.49 -18.55
C ALA A 34 -0.45 -13.27 -18.63
N VAL A 35 0.19 -13.55 -17.50
CA VAL A 35 1.44 -14.31 -17.44
C VAL A 35 1.14 -15.81 -17.53
N ASP A 36 1.68 -16.48 -18.55
CA ASP A 36 1.62 -17.95 -18.65
C ASP A 36 2.58 -18.57 -17.62
N PRO A 37 2.07 -19.29 -16.60
CA PRO A 37 2.92 -19.87 -15.58
C PRO A 37 3.74 -21.07 -16.07
N ILE A 38 3.30 -21.80 -17.11
CA ILE A 38 4.03 -22.94 -17.66
C ILE A 38 5.24 -22.44 -18.46
N GLU A 39 5.02 -21.49 -19.36
CA GLU A 39 6.09 -20.90 -20.18
C GLU A 39 7.18 -20.28 -19.30
N ASN A 40 6.78 -19.59 -18.24
CA ASN A 40 7.67 -18.92 -17.30
C ASN A 40 8.16 -19.82 -16.15
N LYS A 41 7.83 -21.13 -16.17
CA LYS A 41 8.23 -22.13 -15.16
C LYS A 41 7.90 -21.70 -13.71
N LEU A 42 6.77 -21.04 -13.53
CA LEU A 42 6.26 -20.61 -12.23
C LEU A 42 5.66 -21.80 -11.47
N VAL A 43 5.88 -21.82 -10.16
CA VAL A 43 5.51 -22.95 -9.30
C VAL A 43 4.20 -22.64 -8.56
N PHE A 44 3.15 -23.43 -8.79
CA PHE A 44 1.81 -23.22 -8.23
C PHE A 44 1.81 -23.27 -6.69
N GLU A 45 2.62 -24.13 -6.09
CA GLU A 45 2.70 -24.35 -4.64
C GLU A 45 3.19 -23.11 -3.89
N ARG A 46 3.77 -22.12 -4.58
CA ARG A 46 4.09 -20.81 -4.01
C ARG A 46 2.83 -19.96 -3.79
N PHE A 47 1.77 -20.20 -4.55
CA PHE A 47 0.47 -19.54 -4.42
C PHE A 47 -0.41 -20.22 -3.38
N LEU A 48 -0.58 -21.54 -3.50
CA LEU A 48 -1.40 -22.32 -2.60
C LEU A 48 -0.65 -23.60 -2.21
N ASN A 49 -0.38 -23.76 -0.92
CA ASN A 49 0.31 -24.92 -0.38
C ASN A 49 -0.62 -25.65 0.60
N LEU A 50 -0.81 -26.96 0.40
CA LEU A 50 -1.65 -27.80 1.26
C LEU A 50 -1.14 -27.86 2.71
N GLU A 51 0.15 -27.68 2.93
CA GLU A 51 0.77 -27.66 4.26
C GLU A 51 0.60 -26.31 4.97
N ARG A 52 0.21 -25.25 4.25
CA ARG A 52 -0.07 -23.92 4.82
C ARG A 52 -1.57 -23.69 4.92
N GLN A 53 -2.07 -23.53 6.15
CA GLN A 53 -3.47 -23.18 6.42
C GLN A 53 -3.72 -21.66 6.33
N GLU A 54 -3.09 -20.99 5.37
CA GLU A 54 -3.29 -19.56 5.10
C GLU A 54 -4.21 -19.39 3.89
N LEU A 55 -5.11 -18.41 3.95
CA LEU A 55 -5.91 -18.05 2.79
C LEU A 55 -4.98 -17.50 1.69
N PRO A 56 -5.14 -17.93 0.43
CA PRO A 56 -4.35 -17.39 -0.67
C PRO A 56 -4.67 -15.91 -0.88
N ASP A 57 -3.63 -15.07 -0.93
CA ASP A 57 -3.77 -13.64 -1.20
C ASP A 57 -3.61 -13.37 -2.70
N ILE A 58 -4.47 -12.50 -3.24
CA ILE A 58 -4.44 -12.11 -4.66
C ILE A 58 -4.36 -10.58 -4.71
N ASP A 59 -3.14 -10.10 -4.93
CA ASP A 59 -2.84 -8.68 -5.09
C ASP A 59 -3.18 -8.22 -6.51
N LEU A 60 -4.13 -7.29 -6.61
CA LEU A 60 -4.58 -6.72 -7.87
C LEU A 60 -4.06 -5.29 -8.02
N ASP A 61 -3.44 -5.01 -9.16
CA ASP A 61 -3.03 -3.67 -9.54
C ASP A 61 -3.99 -3.09 -10.54
N PHE A 62 -4.27 -1.80 -10.43
CA PHE A 62 -5.09 -1.03 -11.36
C PHE A 62 -4.39 0.27 -11.73
N GLN A 63 -4.83 0.93 -12.79
CA GLN A 63 -4.47 2.32 -13.06
C GLN A 63 -4.75 3.17 -11.82
N ASP A 64 -3.80 4.00 -11.40
CA ASP A 64 -3.91 4.79 -10.18
C ASP A 64 -5.08 5.77 -10.21
N ASP A 65 -5.33 6.38 -11.37
CA ASP A 65 -6.39 7.34 -11.64
C ASP A 65 -7.78 6.70 -11.77
N ARG A 66 -7.86 5.37 -11.92
CA ARG A 66 -9.13 4.64 -12.09
C ARG A 66 -9.36 3.54 -11.04
N ARG A 67 -8.43 3.35 -10.10
CA ARG A 67 -8.54 2.40 -8.97
C ARG A 67 -9.85 2.60 -8.20
N ASP A 68 -10.22 3.85 -7.97
CA ASP A 68 -11.39 4.23 -7.21
C ASP A 68 -12.71 3.80 -7.89
N GLU A 69 -12.74 3.67 -9.22
CA GLU A 69 -13.90 3.10 -9.94
C GLU A 69 -14.12 1.63 -9.56
N VAL A 70 -13.02 0.88 -9.37
CA VAL A 70 -13.07 -0.54 -9.00
C VAL A 70 -13.55 -0.71 -7.55
N ILE A 71 -13.04 0.12 -6.63
CA ILE A 71 -13.51 0.15 -5.24
C ILE A 71 -15.01 0.48 -5.18
N ALA A 72 -15.45 1.49 -5.93
CA ALA A 72 -16.85 1.88 -6.01
C ALA A 72 -17.73 0.74 -6.56
N TYR A 73 -17.27 0.03 -7.59
CA TYR A 73 -17.97 -1.14 -8.13
C TYR A 73 -18.14 -2.25 -7.08
N VAL A 74 -17.06 -2.58 -6.37
CA VAL A 74 -17.09 -3.60 -5.31
C VAL A 74 -18.04 -3.18 -4.20
N SER A 75 -17.99 -1.93 -3.76
CA SER A 75 -18.89 -1.41 -2.73
C SER A 75 -20.36 -1.41 -3.17
N GLN A 76 -20.65 -1.00 -4.41
CA GLN A 76 -22.01 -1.04 -4.96
C GLN A 76 -22.54 -2.48 -5.08
N LYS A 77 -21.67 -3.44 -5.43
CA LYS A 77 -22.05 -4.83 -5.66
C LYS A 77 -22.31 -5.61 -4.38
N TYR A 78 -21.45 -5.44 -3.37
CA TYR A 78 -21.52 -6.21 -2.13
C TYR A 78 -22.24 -5.47 -0.99
N GLY A 79 -22.49 -4.17 -1.15
CA GLY A 79 -23.11 -3.32 -0.14
C GLY A 79 -22.09 -2.41 0.55
N GLN A 80 -22.48 -1.15 0.77
CA GLN A 80 -21.62 -0.12 1.36
C GLN A 80 -21.24 -0.41 2.82
N ASP A 81 -22.05 -1.20 3.53
CA ASP A 81 -21.81 -1.66 4.90
C ASP A 81 -21.02 -2.97 4.97
N HIS A 82 -20.74 -3.61 3.82
CA HIS A 82 -19.97 -4.85 3.72
C HIS A 82 -18.53 -4.66 3.24
N VAL A 83 -18.22 -3.48 2.70
CA VAL A 83 -16.93 -3.15 2.09
C VAL A 83 -16.35 -1.90 2.74
N ALA A 84 -15.09 -1.96 3.15
CA ALA A 84 -14.38 -0.79 3.67
C ALA A 84 -12.91 -0.80 3.26
N GLN A 85 -12.29 0.37 3.21
CA GLN A 85 -10.84 0.46 3.11
C GLN A 85 -10.21 0.17 4.47
N ILE A 86 -9.01 -0.39 4.49
CA ILE A 86 -8.29 -0.68 5.73
C ILE A 86 -7.54 0.59 6.17
N ILE A 87 -7.50 0.87 7.47
CA ILE A 87 -6.68 1.95 8.04
C ILE A 87 -5.20 1.59 8.09
N THR A 88 -4.36 2.60 7.97
CA THR A 88 -2.95 2.57 8.37
C THR A 88 -2.68 3.66 9.40
N PHE A 89 -1.73 3.39 10.29
CA PHE A 89 -1.28 4.36 11.26
C PHE A 89 0.13 4.81 10.90
N GLY A 90 0.28 6.10 10.61
CA GLY A 90 1.60 6.71 10.44
C GLY A 90 2.25 6.86 11.80
N THR A 91 3.36 6.18 12.06
CA THR A 91 4.13 6.28 13.31
C THR A 91 5.26 7.31 13.20
N LEU A 92 5.73 7.80 14.34
CA LEU A 92 6.90 8.67 14.40
C LEU A 92 8.19 7.87 14.18
N GLY A 93 8.72 7.89 12.95
CA GLY A 93 10.09 7.43 12.70
C GLY A 93 11.14 8.35 13.33
N ALA A 94 12.35 7.86 13.54
CA ALA A 94 13.44 8.54 14.28
C ALA A 94 13.61 10.04 13.91
N ARG A 95 13.73 10.36 12.61
CA ARG A 95 13.87 11.74 12.12
C ARG A 95 12.64 12.60 12.40
N ALA A 96 11.44 12.03 12.26
CA ALA A 96 10.19 12.73 12.51
C ALA A 96 10.00 13.02 14.00
N ALA A 97 10.37 12.06 14.86
CA ALA A 97 10.35 12.22 16.32
C ALA A 97 11.25 13.40 16.76
N ILE A 98 12.49 13.48 16.25
CA ILE A 98 13.38 14.64 16.54
C ILE A 98 12.73 15.95 16.11
N ARG A 99 12.19 16.03 14.89
CA ARG A 99 11.61 17.27 14.35
C ARG A 99 10.39 17.74 15.13
N ASP A 100 9.50 16.83 15.49
CA ASP A 100 8.29 17.17 16.23
C ASP A 100 8.61 17.56 17.68
N VAL A 101 9.50 16.83 18.36
CA VAL A 101 9.94 17.17 19.72
C VAL A 101 10.69 18.50 19.74
N GLY A 102 11.60 18.74 18.80
CA GLY A 102 12.32 20.01 18.71
C GLY A 102 11.39 21.21 18.55
N ARG A 103 10.32 21.04 17.76
CA ARG A 103 9.26 22.06 17.65
C ARG A 103 8.52 22.27 18.97
N ALA A 104 8.17 21.20 19.68
CA ALA A 104 7.49 21.28 20.96
C ALA A 104 8.37 21.93 22.06
N LEU A 105 9.68 21.74 21.99
CA LEU A 105 10.67 22.38 22.88
C LEU A 105 10.97 23.84 22.49
N GLY A 106 10.40 24.37 21.41
CA GLY A 106 10.64 25.73 20.94
C GLY A 106 12.04 25.95 20.35
N MET A 107 12.71 24.88 19.91
CA MET A 107 14.04 24.97 19.30
C MET A 107 13.97 25.55 17.88
N PRO A 108 14.97 26.33 17.44
CA PRO A 108 15.06 26.79 16.06
C PRO A 108 15.08 25.63 15.05
N TYR A 109 14.34 25.77 13.95
CA TYR A 109 14.22 24.71 12.93
C TYR A 109 15.59 24.26 12.38
N GLY A 110 16.51 25.20 12.17
CA GLY A 110 17.86 24.89 11.66
C GLY A 110 18.64 23.96 12.57
N ASP A 111 18.57 24.18 13.88
CA ASP A 111 19.29 23.36 14.87
C ASP A 111 18.70 21.95 14.94
N VAL A 112 17.37 21.85 14.90
CA VAL A 112 16.66 20.57 14.91
C VAL A 112 16.91 19.79 13.62
N ASP A 113 16.87 20.45 12.47
CA ASP A 113 17.11 19.79 11.17
C ASP A 113 18.56 19.31 11.05
N ARG A 114 19.54 20.05 11.60
CA ARG A 114 20.94 19.62 11.69
C ARG A 114 21.06 18.28 12.40
N VAL A 115 20.43 18.13 13.58
CA VAL A 115 20.44 16.86 14.33
C VAL A 115 19.69 15.76 13.57
N ALA A 116 18.51 16.08 12.99
CA ALA A 116 17.70 15.10 12.28
C ALA A 116 18.39 14.52 11.02
N ARG A 117 19.23 15.31 10.34
CA ARG A 117 19.99 14.84 9.16
C ARG A 117 21.08 13.82 9.49
N LEU A 118 21.63 13.87 10.71
CA LEU A 118 22.65 12.93 11.17
C LEU A 118 22.10 11.53 11.40
N VAL A 119 20.79 11.38 11.61
CA VAL A 119 20.16 10.06 11.69
C VAL A 119 20.23 9.40 10.31
N PRO A 120 20.86 8.22 10.14
CA PRO A 120 20.95 7.54 8.85
C PRO A 120 19.56 7.16 8.30
N TYR A 121 19.44 7.07 6.98
CA TYR A 121 18.19 6.64 6.36
C TYR A 121 18.08 5.11 6.40
N SER A 122 17.09 4.59 7.11
CA SER A 122 16.69 3.18 7.05
C SER A 122 15.20 3.06 7.38
N PRO A 123 14.43 2.19 6.69
CA PRO A 123 13.01 1.99 6.99
C PRO A 123 12.74 1.57 8.44
N THR A 124 13.70 0.88 9.07
CA THR A 124 13.61 0.39 10.45
C THR A 124 14.58 1.14 11.38
N MET A 125 14.97 2.36 11.03
CA MET A 125 15.89 3.16 11.85
C MET A 125 15.22 3.56 13.18
N THR A 126 15.96 3.36 14.26
CA THR A 126 15.62 3.87 15.60
C THR A 126 16.67 4.85 16.08
N LEU A 127 16.32 5.75 16.99
CA LEU A 127 17.25 6.72 17.56
C LEU A 127 18.39 6.06 18.34
N THR A 128 18.12 4.94 19.01
CA THR A 128 19.16 4.13 19.67
C THR A 128 20.15 3.60 18.64
N ARG A 129 19.67 2.99 17.57
CA ARG A 129 20.53 2.48 16.50
C ARG A 129 21.29 3.60 15.79
N ALA A 130 20.66 4.75 15.59
CA ALA A 130 21.31 5.91 14.97
C ALA A 130 22.48 6.45 15.81
N LEU A 131 22.39 6.43 17.14
CA LEU A 131 23.48 6.81 18.05
C LEU A 131 24.65 5.82 18.00
N ASP A 132 24.37 4.54 17.74
CA ASP A 132 25.42 3.52 17.62
C ASP A 132 26.10 3.55 16.25
N GLU A 133 25.35 3.87 15.18
CA GLU A 133 25.84 3.88 13.80
C GLU A 133 26.51 5.20 13.38
N ASN A 134 26.14 6.33 13.99
CA ASN A 134 26.68 7.65 13.63
C ASN A 134 27.46 8.28 14.79
N ASN A 135 28.80 8.27 14.67
CA ASN A 135 29.71 8.86 15.66
C ASN A 135 29.49 10.37 15.85
N GLU A 136 29.18 11.12 14.79
CA GLU A 136 28.92 12.56 14.89
C GLU A 136 27.66 12.83 15.73
N LEU A 137 26.58 12.07 15.48
CA LEU A 137 25.35 12.15 16.29
C LEU A 137 25.62 11.81 17.76
N LYS A 138 26.44 10.79 18.00
CA LYS A 138 26.85 10.37 19.35
C LYS A 138 27.68 11.43 20.08
N ASN A 139 28.59 12.09 19.36
CA ASN A 139 29.43 13.15 19.93
C ASN A 139 28.56 14.35 20.34
N ILE A 140 27.72 14.88 19.45
CA ILE A 140 26.87 16.03 19.78
C ILE A 140 25.86 15.70 20.89
N TYR A 141 25.38 14.45 20.97
CA TYR A 141 24.54 13.97 22.06
C TYR A 141 25.28 13.93 23.42
N SER A 142 26.59 13.68 23.38
CA SER A 142 27.45 13.60 24.58
C SER A 142 27.97 14.97 25.02
N GLU A 143 28.10 15.92 24.11
CA GLU A 143 28.67 17.25 24.38
C GLU A 143 27.60 18.32 24.67
N ASP A 144 26.47 18.29 23.97
CA ASP A 144 25.43 19.31 24.06
C ASP A 144 24.22 18.82 24.86
N ALA A 145 23.98 19.44 26.02
CA ALA A 145 22.88 19.11 26.90
C ALA A 145 21.48 19.36 26.28
N VAL A 146 21.37 20.35 25.38
CA VAL A 146 20.12 20.65 24.67
C VAL A 146 19.82 19.54 23.67
N VAL A 147 20.83 19.11 22.89
CA VAL A 147 20.70 17.99 21.95
C VAL A 147 20.40 16.69 22.68
N ARG A 148 21.05 16.43 23.82
CA ARG A 148 20.74 15.27 24.65
C ARG A 148 19.27 15.24 25.06
N ASN A 149 18.76 16.35 25.60
CA ASN A 149 17.36 16.44 26.00
C ASN A 149 16.39 16.24 24.83
N LEU A 150 16.72 16.80 23.66
CA LEU A 150 15.96 16.61 22.41
C LEU A 150 15.90 15.13 22.02
N VAL A 151 17.05 14.44 21.95
CA VAL A 151 17.13 13.04 21.53
C VAL A 151 16.47 12.11 22.55
N ASP A 152 16.70 12.32 23.85
CA ASP A 152 16.08 11.50 24.89
C ASP A 152 14.55 11.66 24.93
N SER A 153 14.07 12.89 24.72
CA SER A 153 12.64 13.15 24.59
C SER A 153 12.06 12.51 23.32
N ALA A 154 12.77 12.62 22.19
CA ALA A 154 12.38 11.98 20.93
C ALA A 154 12.32 10.45 21.02
N ARG A 155 13.26 9.82 21.76
CA ARG A 155 13.26 8.37 22.00
C ARG A 155 12.01 7.87 22.72
N ARG A 156 11.38 8.71 23.56
CA ARG A 156 10.15 8.34 24.29
C ARG A 156 8.89 8.35 23.42
N VAL A 157 8.92 9.08 22.30
CA VAL A 157 7.77 9.23 21.38
C VAL A 157 8.01 8.54 20.04
N GLU A 158 9.22 8.04 19.78
CA GLU A 158 9.53 7.20 18.63
C GLU A 158 8.60 5.97 18.58
N GLY A 159 8.08 5.68 17.40
CA GLY A 159 7.17 4.55 17.17
C GLY A 159 5.73 4.81 17.59
N VAL A 160 5.41 5.90 18.28
CA VAL A 160 4.04 6.25 18.64
C VAL A 160 3.25 6.63 17.38
N ALA A 161 1.98 6.21 17.33
CA ALA A 161 1.05 6.56 16.25
C ALA A 161 0.79 8.08 16.25
N ARG A 162 0.98 8.72 15.10
CA ARG A 162 0.83 10.16 14.91
C ARG A 162 -0.50 10.53 14.25
N HIS A 163 -0.90 9.79 13.23
CA HIS A 163 -2.12 10.06 12.47
C HIS A 163 -2.66 8.77 11.84
N ALA A 164 -3.97 8.77 11.61
CA ALA A 164 -4.66 7.77 10.81
C ALA A 164 -4.61 8.15 9.33
N SER A 165 -4.47 7.17 8.45
CA SER A 165 -4.55 7.33 7.00
C SER A 165 -5.18 6.08 6.38
N THR A 166 -5.55 6.17 5.11
CA THR A 166 -6.08 5.03 4.36
C THR A 166 -4.93 4.13 3.89
N HIS A 167 -5.08 2.81 4.00
CA HIS A 167 -4.15 1.86 3.39
C HIS A 167 -4.12 2.06 1.88
N ALA A 168 -2.93 2.13 1.30
CA ALA A 168 -2.76 2.40 -0.13
C ALA A 168 -3.40 1.34 -1.04
N ALA A 169 -3.59 0.12 -0.53
CA ALA A 169 -4.18 -0.99 -1.29
C ALA A 169 -5.36 -1.70 -0.61
N GLY A 170 -5.48 -1.61 0.72
CA GLY A 170 -6.18 -2.64 1.49
C GLY A 170 -7.67 -2.39 1.50
N VAL A 171 -8.44 -3.37 1.05
CA VAL A 171 -9.90 -3.40 1.10
C VAL A 171 -10.35 -4.64 1.84
N VAL A 172 -11.31 -4.50 2.73
CA VAL A 172 -11.96 -5.62 3.42
C VAL A 172 -13.36 -5.83 2.84
N ILE A 173 -13.73 -7.09 2.63
CA ILE A 173 -15.05 -7.49 2.14
C ILE A 173 -15.60 -8.55 3.10
N SER A 174 -16.86 -8.41 3.48
CA SER A 174 -17.50 -9.28 4.48
C SER A 174 -18.88 -9.75 4.04
N ARG A 175 -19.28 -10.94 4.53
CA ARG A 175 -20.60 -11.51 4.24
C ARG A 175 -21.73 -10.83 5.04
N GLU A 176 -21.47 -10.48 6.30
CA GLU A 176 -22.38 -9.71 7.15
C GLU A 176 -21.86 -8.28 7.29
N PRO A 177 -22.68 -7.30 7.71
CA PRO A 177 -22.21 -5.92 7.85
C PRO A 177 -20.94 -5.81 8.69
N LEU A 178 -19.95 -5.06 8.21
CA LEU A 178 -18.63 -4.92 8.83
C LEU A 178 -18.71 -4.48 10.29
N THR A 179 -19.70 -3.66 10.63
CA THR A 179 -19.94 -3.15 11.99
C THR A 179 -20.19 -4.23 13.04
N LYS A 180 -20.51 -5.47 12.62
CA LYS A 180 -20.59 -6.63 13.53
C LYS A 180 -19.23 -7.14 14.00
N TYR A 181 -18.17 -6.88 13.23
CA TYR A 181 -16.82 -7.41 13.48
C TYR A 181 -15.80 -6.31 13.78
N VAL A 182 -15.97 -5.13 13.16
CA VAL A 182 -15.00 -4.03 13.18
C VAL A 182 -15.66 -2.67 13.27
N PRO A 183 -15.19 -1.79 14.17
CA PRO A 183 -15.60 -0.41 14.17
C PRO A 183 -15.10 0.30 12.90
N LEU A 184 -15.94 1.17 12.36
CA LEU A 184 -15.66 1.94 11.15
C LEU A 184 -15.55 3.44 11.47
N GLN A 185 -14.81 4.16 10.64
CA GLN A 185 -14.76 5.63 10.65
C GLN A 185 -14.95 6.17 9.23
N GLY A 186 -15.34 7.44 9.14
CA GLY A 186 -15.38 8.16 7.86
C GLY A 186 -13.97 8.25 7.28
N GLY A 187 -13.84 7.85 6.02
CA GLY A 187 -12.62 8.02 5.23
C GLY A 187 -12.67 9.27 4.35
N SER A 188 -11.71 9.38 3.44
CA SER A 188 -11.71 10.41 2.40
C SER A 188 -12.88 10.18 1.42
N LYS A 189 -13.39 11.25 0.81
CA LYS A 189 -14.37 11.11 -0.28
C LYS A 189 -13.70 10.46 -1.49
N VAL A 190 -14.32 9.42 -2.02
CA VAL A 190 -13.92 8.73 -3.25
C VAL A 190 -15.02 8.95 -4.28
N ASN A 191 -14.72 9.62 -5.40
CA ASN A 191 -15.69 9.94 -6.45
C ASN A 191 -16.99 10.60 -5.94
N GLY A 192 -16.88 11.49 -4.94
CA GLY A 192 -18.03 12.18 -4.33
C GLY A 192 -18.86 11.34 -3.35
N GLN A 193 -18.56 10.05 -3.18
CA GLN A 193 -19.15 9.20 -2.15
C GLN A 193 -18.27 9.18 -0.90
N GLU A 194 -18.89 9.13 0.28
CA GLU A 194 -18.17 8.91 1.53
C GLU A 194 -17.64 7.48 1.54
N SER A 195 -16.31 7.33 1.52
CA SER A 195 -15.72 6.02 1.76
C SER A 195 -15.66 5.77 3.26
N VAL A 196 -15.82 4.51 3.66
CA VAL A 196 -15.65 4.07 5.04
C VAL A 196 -14.32 3.33 5.19
N MET A 197 -13.74 3.45 6.38
CA MET A 197 -12.47 2.86 6.75
C MET A 197 -12.60 2.05 8.03
N THR A 198 -11.93 0.91 8.13
CA THR A 198 -11.82 0.16 9.40
C THR A 198 -11.05 0.96 10.44
N GLN A 199 -11.34 0.84 11.73
CA GLN A 199 -10.45 1.40 12.76
C GLN A 199 -9.34 0.43 13.18
N PHE A 200 -9.40 -0.82 12.71
CA PHE A 200 -8.39 -1.85 12.95
C PHE A 200 -7.41 -1.96 11.79
N SER A 201 -6.13 -2.10 12.14
CA SER A 201 -5.04 -2.21 11.18
C SER A 201 -5.11 -3.52 10.39
N MET A 202 -4.40 -3.59 9.26
CA MET A 202 -4.38 -4.77 8.39
C MET A 202 -4.08 -6.09 9.13
N GLY A 203 -3.14 -6.07 10.09
CA GLY A 203 -2.81 -7.25 10.87
C GLY A 203 -3.95 -7.71 11.79
N ASP A 204 -4.68 -6.76 12.36
CA ASP A 204 -5.83 -7.04 13.23
C ASP A 204 -7.03 -7.56 12.43
N ILE A 205 -7.28 -6.99 11.24
CA ILE A 205 -8.29 -7.49 10.29
C ILE A 205 -8.02 -8.96 9.91
N ALA A 206 -6.76 -9.27 9.60
CA ALA A 206 -6.36 -10.63 9.25
C ALA A 206 -6.59 -11.62 10.41
N ARG A 207 -6.31 -11.21 11.67
CA ARG A 207 -6.56 -12.03 12.87
C ARG A 207 -8.04 -12.30 13.13
N ILE A 208 -8.92 -11.36 12.77
CA ILE A 208 -10.38 -11.54 12.86
C ILE A 208 -10.87 -12.54 11.80
N GLY A 209 -10.09 -12.77 10.73
CA GLY A 209 -10.43 -13.72 9.66
C GLY A 209 -11.34 -13.13 8.59
N LEU A 210 -11.38 -11.80 8.46
CA LEU A 210 -12.11 -11.15 7.37
C LEU A 210 -11.33 -11.27 6.05
N LEU A 211 -12.05 -11.36 4.93
CA LEU A 211 -11.44 -11.39 3.61
C LEU A 211 -10.82 -10.04 3.30
N LYS A 212 -9.49 -10.03 3.16
CA LYS A 212 -8.71 -8.91 2.65
C LYS A 212 -8.51 -9.08 1.14
N MET A 213 -8.52 -7.96 0.43
CA MET A 213 -8.05 -7.86 -0.94
C MET A 213 -7.21 -6.59 -1.09
N ASP A 214 -6.10 -6.68 -1.83
CA ASP A 214 -5.30 -5.51 -2.17
C ASP A 214 -5.64 -5.02 -3.58
N PHE A 215 -6.16 -3.80 -3.65
CA PHE A 215 -6.33 -3.04 -4.88
C PHE A 215 -5.31 -1.91 -4.88
N LEU A 216 -4.16 -2.09 -5.50
CA LEU A 216 -3.12 -1.06 -5.59
C LEU A 216 -3.31 -0.20 -6.84
N GLY A 217 -3.17 1.12 -6.68
CA GLY A 217 -3.03 2.03 -7.82
C GLY A 217 -1.57 2.07 -8.27
N LEU A 218 -1.30 1.74 -9.53
CA LEU A 218 0.05 1.73 -10.09
C LEU A 218 0.17 2.78 -11.21
N ALA A 219 0.98 3.81 -10.97
CA ALA A 219 1.22 4.90 -11.92
C ALA A 219 1.72 4.39 -13.28
N ASN A 220 2.48 3.29 -13.31
CA ASN A 220 2.96 2.69 -14.55
C ASN A 220 1.81 2.23 -15.47
N LEU A 221 0.73 1.66 -14.90
CA LEU A 221 -0.44 1.27 -15.69
C LEU A 221 -1.14 2.50 -16.27
N THR A 222 -1.20 3.59 -15.52
CA THR A 222 -1.75 4.87 -15.99
C THR A 222 -0.93 5.45 -17.13
N ILE A 223 0.41 5.43 -16.99
CA ILE A 223 1.34 5.87 -18.04
C ILE A 223 1.15 5.03 -19.30
N LEU A 224 1.08 3.70 -19.18
CA LEU A 224 0.84 2.81 -20.32
C LEU A 224 -0.51 3.07 -20.99
N GLY A 225 -1.57 3.29 -20.21
CA GLY A 225 -2.89 3.64 -20.74
C GLY A 225 -2.87 4.93 -21.54
N LYS A 226 -2.22 5.97 -21.02
CA LYS A 226 -2.06 7.26 -21.72
C LYS A 226 -1.17 7.14 -22.96
N ALA A 227 -0.10 6.36 -22.89
CA ALA A 227 0.77 6.11 -24.04
C ALA A 227 0.01 5.42 -25.18
N LYS A 228 -0.78 4.38 -24.87
CA LYS A 228 -1.65 3.71 -25.83
C LYS A 228 -2.65 4.68 -26.47
N GLU A 229 -3.28 5.53 -25.68
CA GLU A 229 -4.24 6.54 -26.18
C GLU A 229 -3.57 7.53 -27.15
N ILE A 230 -2.40 8.06 -26.79
CA ILE A 230 -1.65 9.02 -27.62
C ILE A 230 -1.19 8.37 -28.93
N ILE A 231 -0.73 7.12 -28.90
CA ILE A 231 -0.33 6.40 -30.12
C ILE A 231 -1.52 6.20 -31.06
N TYR A 232 -2.68 5.82 -30.52
CA TYR A 232 -3.90 5.70 -31.30
C TYR A 232 -4.32 7.04 -31.93
N GLN A 233 -4.27 8.14 -31.17
CA GLN A 233 -4.62 9.48 -31.66
C GLN A 233 -3.68 9.97 -32.77
N ASN A 234 -2.38 9.70 -32.67
CA ASN A 234 -1.38 10.20 -33.63
C ASN A 234 -1.19 9.30 -34.85
N HIS A 235 -1.39 7.98 -34.70
CA HIS A 235 -1.04 7.00 -35.72
C HIS A 235 -2.20 6.08 -36.13
N GLY A 236 -3.35 6.13 -35.45
CA GLY A 236 -4.48 5.22 -35.70
C GLY A 236 -4.20 3.76 -35.33
N VAL A 237 -3.10 3.49 -34.60
CA VAL A 237 -2.66 2.16 -34.20
C VAL A 237 -3.20 1.85 -32.80
N ASP A 238 -4.01 0.81 -32.67
CA ASP A 238 -4.46 0.29 -31.39
C ASP A 238 -3.51 -0.81 -30.90
N ILE A 239 -2.72 -0.51 -29.86
CA ILE A 239 -1.76 -1.46 -29.28
C ILE A 239 -2.46 -2.36 -28.27
N ASP A 240 -2.37 -3.67 -28.46
CA ASP A 240 -2.75 -4.63 -27.43
C ASP A 240 -1.57 -4.92 -26.48
N LEU A 241 -1.64 -4.33 -25.29
CA LEU A 241 -0.60 -4.48 -24.26
C LEU A 241 -0.43 -5.91 -23.75
N TYR A 242 -1.42 -6.79 -23.95
CA TYR A 242 -1.37 -8.17 -23.47
C TYR A 242 -0.78 -9.16 -24.49
N ASN A 243 -0.60 -8.73 -25.74
CA ASN A 243 -0.15 -9.58 -26.85
C ASN A 243 1.08 -8.98 -27.57
N ILE A 244 1.92 -8.25 -26.84
CA ILE A 244 3.17 -7.72 -27.38
C ILE A 244 4.19 -8.87 -27.52
N PRO A 245 4.85 -9.03 -28.68
CA PRO A 245 5.95 -9.99 -28.83
C PRO A 245 7.06 -9.76 -27.82
N MET A 246 7.56 -10.82 -27.19
CA MET A 246 8.60 -10.75 -26.17
C MET A 246 10.03 -10.74 -26.75
N ASP A 247 10.15 -10.91 -28.07
CA ASP A 247 11.39 -11.05 -28.85
C ASP A 247 11.59 -9.89 -29.85
N ASP A 248 11.06 -8.70 -29.54
CA ASP A 248 11.28 -7.48 -30.34
C ASP A 248 12.79 -7.15 -30.47
N ALA A 249 13.21 -6.76 -31.67
CA ALA A 249 14.61 -6.73 -32.13
C ALA A 249 15.40 -5.47 -31.75
#